data_AF-A3J0E9-F1
#
_entry.id   AF-A3J0E9-F1
#
_cell.length_a   1.000
_cell.length_b   1.000
_cell.length_c   1.000
_cell.angle_alpha   90.00
_cell.angle_beta   90.00
_cell.angle_gamma   90.00
#
_symmetry.space_group_name_H-M   'P 1'
#
loop_
_entity.id
_entity.type
_entity.pdbx_description
1 polymer ?
#
loop_
_entity_poly.entity_id
_entity_poly.type
_entity_poly.pdbx_seq_one_letter_code
_entity_poly.pdbx_strand_id
1 'polypeptide(L)'
;MTLLWFSFTNKDKFESEFEKLQKLELLALQNGNIGKEYSYDLTKKEGCNNTKIKYLGVIKTNNGKQYKVLSSFFVFSAASTCHGTSNIKIYNLNNKYLGKYNVGMSEDLPTEIKNNKSICWSKTKDCDLRNNFSINFENGLAKRFFLPCSQKGGDEIIFINE
;
A
#
# COMPACT_ATOMS: atom_id res chain seq x y z
N MET A 1 -0.61 0.31 42.21
CA MET A 1 0.45 0.85 41.33
C MET A 1 0.52 -0.07 40.13
N THR A 2 -0.39 0.09 39.17
CA THR A 2 -0.67 -0.95 38.16
C THR A 2 -1.13 -0.31 36.85
N LEU A 3 -0.31 0.59 36.32
CA LEU A 3 -0.52 1.22 35.02
C LEU A 3 0.88 1.39 34.45
N LEU A 4 1.37 0.44 33.64
CA LEU A 4 2.50 0.62 32.70
C LEU A 4 2.83 -0.65 31.89
N TRP A 5 2.38 -1.86 32.27
CA TRP A 5 2.75 -3.09 31.55
C TRP A 5 2.01 -3.33 30.22
N PHE A 6 0.79 -2.82 30.04
CA PHE A 6 0.01 -3.04 28.82
C PHE A 6 0.56 -2.28 27.59
N SER A 7 1.33 -1.21 27.80
CA SER A 7 1.84 -0.41 26.68
C SER A 7 3.03 -1.08 25.99
N PHE A 8 3.84 -1.85 26.72
CA PHE A 8 5.03 -2.51 26.16
C PHE A 8 4.64 -3.74 25.32
N THR A 9 3.71 -4.56 25.80
CA THR A 9 3.32 -5.79 25.08
C THR A 9 2.63 -5.52 23.72
N ASN A 10 1.88 -4.43 23.61
CA ASN A 10 1.25 -4.04 22.35
C ASN A 10 2.27 -3.52 21.33
N LYS A 11 3.29 -2.80 21.80
CA LYS A 11 4.37 -2.31 20.94
C LYS A 11 5.17 -3.47 20.36
N ASP A 12 5.57 -4.43 21.18
CA ASP A 12 6.32 -5.61 20.75
C ASP A 12 5.51 -6.47 19.75
N LYS A 13 4.20 -6.59 19.97
CA LYS A 13 3.31 -7.30 19.03
C LYS A 13 3.22 -6.59 17.69
N PHE A 14 3.01 -5.27 17.69
CA PHE A 14 2.96 -4.47 16.47
C PHE A 14 4.29 -4.58 15.70
N GLU A 15 5.43 -4.47 16.37
CA GLU A 15 6.75 -4.65 15.76
C GLU A 15 6.87 -6.04 15.11
N SER A 16 6.42 -7.09 15.79
CA SER A 16 6.40 -8.45 15.21
C SER A 16 5.48 -8.58 13.98
N GLU A 17 4.30 -7.98 14.00
CA GLU A 17 3.36 -7.98 12.87
C GLU A 17 3.93 -7.18 11.68
N PHE A 18 4.58 -6.06 11.96
CA PHE A 18 5.19 -5.21 10.95
C PHE A 18 6.44 -5.84 10.31
N GLU A 19 7.29 -6.50 11.09
CA GLU A 19 8.42 -7.27 10.54
C GLU A 19 7.95 -8.41 9.62
N LYS A 20 6.86 -9.09 9.99
CA LYS A 20 6.25 -10.12 9.14
C LYS A 20 5.72 -9.51 7.85
N LEU A 21 5.03 -8.37 7.91
CA LEU A 21 4.60 -7.64 6.73
C LEU A 21 5.77 -7.37 5.79
N GLN A 22 6.88 -6.79 6.27
CA GLN A 22 8.04 -6.46 5.45
C GLN A 22 8.62 -7.68 4.73
N LYS A 23 8.72 -8.82 5.43
CA LYS A 23 9.17 -10.09 4.83
C LYS A 23 8.22 -10.56 3.74
N LEU A 24 6.91 -10.48 3.96
CA LEU A 24 5.90 -10.87 2.98
C LEU A 24 5.87 -9.95 1.75
N GLU A 25 6.07 -8.64 1.94
CA GLU A 25 6.18 -7.68 0.85
C GLU A 25 7.41 -7.96 -0.02
N LEU A 26 8.55 -8.24 0.62
CA LEU A 26 9.77 -8.62 -0.10
C LEU A 26 9.56 -9.93 -0.88
N LEU A 27 8.91 -10.92 -0.29
CA LEU A 27 8.57 -12.17 -0.98
C LEU A 27 7.65 -11.94 -2.18
N ALA A 28 6.66 -11.05 -2.08
CA ALA A 28 5.80 -10.70 -3.21
C ALA A 28 6.60 -10.07 -4.36
N LEU A 29 7.54 -9.17 -4.03
CA LEU A 29 8.44 -8.55 -5.01
C LEU A 29 9.40 -9.56 -5.67
N GLN A 30 9.95 -10.50 -4.89
CA GLN A 30 10.88 -11.53 -5.37
C GLN A 30 10.19 -12.58 -6.25
N ASN A 31 8.97 -12.98 -5.87
CA ASN A 31 8.16 -13.91 -6.66
C ASN A 31 7.77 -13.32 -8.03
N GLY A 32 7.68 -11.99 -8.14
CA GLY A 32 7.47 -11.30 -9.42
C GLY A 32 6.10 -11.52 -10.07
N ASN A 33 5.15 -12.17 -9.38
CA ASN A 33 3.81 -12.42 -9.90
C ASN A 33 2.98 -11.12 -9.94
N ILE A 34 3.00 -10.44 -11.07
CA ILE A 34 2.26 -9.19 -11.28
C ILE A 34 0.76 -9.42 -11.14
N GLY A 35 0.08 -8.54 -10.39
CA GLY A 35 -1.37 -8.55 -10.19
C GLY A 35 -1.88 -9.58 -9.20
N LYS A 36 -1.04 -10.54 -8.76
CA LYS A 36 -1.41 -11.53 -7.75
C LYS A 36 -1.58 -10.87 -6.38
N GLU A 37 -2.76 -11.05 -5.78
CA GLU A 37 -3.04 -10.63 -4.41
C GLU A 37 -2.73 -11.78 -3.44
N TYR A 38 -2.04 -11.44 -2.36
CA TYR A 38 -1.78 -12.32 -1.23
C TYR A 38 -2.53 -11.79 -0.01
N SER A 39 -3.19 -12.68 0.74
CA SER A 39 -4.00 -12.34 1.91
C SER A 39 -3.52 -13.10 3.14
N TYR A 40 -3.31 -12.41 4.27
CA TYR A 40 -2.76 -12.98 5.50
C TYR A 40 -3.49 -12.46 6.74
N ASP A 41 -3.85 -13.36 7.66
CA ASP A 41 -4.26 -12.98 9.01
C ASP A 41 -3.02 -12.83 9.90
N LEU A 42 -2.46 -11.61 9.94
CA LEU A 42 -1.29 -11.31 10.78
C LEU A 42 -1.67 -11.10 12.25
N THR A 43 -2.91 -10.68 12.50
CA THR A 43 -3.39 -10.34 13.85
C THR A 43 -3.74 -11.56 14.69
N LYS A 44 -4.20 -12.64 14.01
CA LYS A 44 -4.81 -13.84 14.58
C LYS A 44 -5.99 -13.54 15.48
N LYS A 45 -6.69 -12.44 15.21
CA LYS A 45 -7.84 -11.96 15.98
C LYS A 45 -9.10 -12.11 15.14
N GLU A 46 -10.14 -12.65 15.76
CA GLU A 46 -11.45 -12.76 15.14
C GLU A 46 -12.02 -11.36 14.84
N GLY A 47 -12.72 -11.24 13.70
CA GLY A 47 -13.35 -10.00 13.26
C GLY A 47 -12.40 -8.98 12.62
N CYS A 48 -11.09 -9.25 12.58
CA CYS A 48 -10.13 -8.38 11.92
C CYS A 48 -10.01 -8.71 10.42
N ASN A 49 -9.87 -7.69 9.60
CA ASN A 49 -9.59 -7.88 8.19
C ASN A 49 -8.21 -8.52 7.98
N ASN A 50 -8.04 -9.22 6.86
CA ASN A 50 -6.73 -9.71 6.47
C ASN A 50 -5.84 -8.59 5.91
N THR A 51 -4.55 -8.69 6.21
CA THR A 51 -3.50 -7.94 5.49
C THR A 51 -3.48 -8.41 4.03
N LYS A 52 -3.42 -7.46 3.09
CA LYS A 52 -3.37 -7.74 1.64
C LYS A 52 -2.14 -7.11 0.99
N ILE A 53 -1.46 -7.88 0.15
CA ILE A 53 -0.25 -7.44 -0.57
C ILE A 53 -0.43 -7.78 -2.05
N LYS A 54 -0.15 -6.81 -2.94
CA LYS A 54 -0.21 -7.01 -4.40
C LYS A 54 0.95 -6.30 -5.07
N TYR A 55 1.81 -7.06 -5.75
CA TYR A 55 2.83 -6.49 -6.62
C TYR A 55 2.19 -6.08 -7.95
N LEU A 56 2.27 -4.79 -8.30
CA LEU A 56 1.60 -4.23 -9.49
C LEU A 56 2.49 -4.25 -10.74
N GLY A 57 3.79 -4.47 -10.57
CA GLY A 57 4.76 -4.47 -11.66
C GLY A 57 5.74 -3.30 -11.60
N VAL A 58 6.27 -2.94 -12.76
CA VAL A 58 7.32 -1.92 -12.92
C VAL A 58 6.78 -0.74 -13.73
N ILE A 59 7.01 0.47 -13.21
CA ILE A 59 6.88 1.71 -13.99
C ILE A 59 8.25 2.15 -14.52
N LYS A 60 8.28 2.72 -15.73
CA LYS A 60 9.45 3.25 -16.41
C LYS A 60 9.21 4.71 -16.78
N THR A 61 10.17 5.54 -16.39
CA THR A 61 10.20 6.97 -16.71
C THR A 61 10.90 7.21 -18.06
N ASN A 62 10.70 8.40 -18.63
CA ASN A 62 11.33 8.82 -19.89
C ASN A 62 12.86 8.98 -19.75
N ASN A 63 13.38 9.23 -18.54
CA ASN A 63 14.81 9.28 -18.27
C ASN A 63 15.44 7.90 -17.97
N GLY A 64 14.67 6.81 -18.14
CA GLY A 64 15.16 5.45 -17.98
C GLY A 64 15.11 4.90 -16.55
N LYS A 65 14.78 5.71 -15.54
CA LYS A 65 14.54 5.21 -14.17
C LYS A 65 13.35 4.26 -14.14
N GLN A 66 13.47 3.22 -13.35
CA GLN A 66 12.45 2.19 -13.17
C GLN A 66 12.15 1.97 -11.70
N TYR A 67 10.87 1.74 -11.39
CA TYR A 67 10.40 1.52 -10.03
C TYR A 67 9.43 0.35 -9.97
N LYS A 68 9.62 -0.52 -8.99
CA LYS A 68 8.66 -1.55 -8.61
C LYS A 68 7.58 -0.92 -7.74
N VAL A 69 6.33 -1.26 -8.00
CA VAL A 69 5.17 -0.72 -7.28
C VAL A 69 4.43 -1.87 -6.59
N LEU A 70 4.14 -1.69 -5.30
CA LEU A 70 3.42 -2.66 -4.49
C LEU A 70 2.29 -1.97 -3.73
N SER A 71 1.09 -2.52 -3.80
CA SER A 71 -0.03 -2.14 -2.93
C SER A 71 0.01 -2.98 -1.65
N SER A 72 -0.11 -2.33 -0.51
CA SER A 72 -0.07 -2.97 0.82
C SER A 72 -1.19 -2.41 1.69
N PHE A 73 -2.12 -3.26 2.09
CA PHE A 73 -3.09 -3.00 3.15
C PHE A 73 -2.65 -3.80 4.37
N PHE A 74 -2.05 -3.13 5.35
CA PHE A 74 -1.55 -3.75 6.57
C PHE A 74 -2.58 -3.65 7.68
N VAL A 75 -2.99 -4.80 8.21
CA VAL A 75 -3.87 -4.90 9.36
C VAL A 75 -3.07 -5.39 10.56
N PHE A 76 -3.13 -4.63 11.66
CA PHE A 76 -2.37 -4.88 12.88
C PHE A 76 -3.24 -4.74 14.12
N SER A 77 -2.77 -5.38 15.19
CA SER A 77 -3.41 -5.32 16.50
C SER A 77 -2.96 -4.06 17.23
N ALA A 78 -3.90 -3.29 17.79
CA ALA A 78 -3.58 -2.30 18.82
C ALA A 78 -4.55 -2.47 19.99
N ALA A 79 -4.03 -2.85 21.17
CA ALA A 79 -4.84 -3.18 22.33
C ALA A 79 -5.93 -4.24 21.99
N SER A 80 -7.20 -3.94 22.26
CA SER A 80 -8.34 -4.83 21.98
C SER A 80 -8.86 -4.71 20.55
N THR A 81 -8.44 -3.72 19.76
CA THR A 81 -8.93 -3.47 18.40
C THR A 81 -7.92 -3.89 17.33
N CYS A 82 -8.34 -3.76 16.07
CA CYS A 82 -7.49 -3.89 14.89
C CYS A 82 -7.54 -2.58 14.09
N HIS A 83 -6.42 -2.22 13.49
CA HIS A 83 -6.27 -1.04 12.67
C HIS A 83 -5.74 -1.44 11.30
N GLY A 84 -6.09 -0.64 10.29
CA GLY A 84 -5.63 -0.81 8.91
C GLY A 84 -4.83 0.40 8.46
N THR A 85 -3.80 0.17 7.66
CA THR A 85 -3.11 1.23 6.90
C THR A 85 -2.92 0.79 5.46
N SER A 86 -3.18 1.69 4.51
CA SER A 86 -3.04 1.41 3.09
C SER A 86 -1.90 2.23 2.48
N ASN A 87 -0.96 1.54 1.82
CA ASN A 87 0.24 2.14 1.25
C ASN A 87 0.46 1.66 -0.19
N ILE A 88 0.79 2.61 -1.06
CA ILE A 88 1.42 2.34 -2.35
C ILE A 88 2.92 2.49 -2.13
N LYS A 89 3.63 1.37 -2.04
CA LYS A 89 5.06 1.32 -1.74
C LYS A 89 5.86 1.27 -3.03
N ILE A 90 6.93 2.08 -3.06
CA ILE A 90 7.81 2.22 -4.21
C ILE A 90 9.18 1.65 -3.87
N TYR A 91 9.71 0.83 -4.77
CA TYR A 91 11.01 0.19 -4.63
C TYR A 91 11.84 0.39 -5.90
N ASN A 92 13.15 0.31 -5.79
CA ASN A 92 14.00 0.15 -6.97
C ASN A 92 13.96 -1.29 -7.49
N LEU A 93 14.66 -1.58 -8.61
CA LEU A 93 14.70 -2.92 -9.20
C LEU A 93 15.35 -3.98 -8.29
N ASN A 94 16.22 -3.56 -7.37
CA ASN A 94 16.89 -4.42 -6.38
C ASN A 94 16.05 -4.63 -5.11
N ASN A 95 14.75 -4.28 -5.14
CA ASN A 95 13.83 -4.34 -3.99
C ASN A 95 14.23 -3.45 -2.80
N LYS A 96 15.09 -2.44 -3.00
CA LYS A 96 15.31 -1.40 -1.99
C LYS A 96 14.09 -0.49 -1.93
N TYR A 97 13.53 -0.32 -0.75
CA TYR A 97 12.44 0.62 -0.51
C TYR A 97 12.92 2.06 -0.75
N LEU A 98 12.04 2.89 -1.33
CA LEU A 98 12.35 4.27 -1.71
C LEU A 98 11.38 5.28 -1.09
N GLY A 99 10.21 4.82 -0.64
CA GLY A 99 9.14 5.68 -0.14
C GLY A 99 7.76 5.14 -0.45
N LYS A 100 6.73 5.88 -0.05
CA LYS A 100 5.33 5.48 -0.22
C LYS A 100 4.38 6.65 -0.44
N TYR A 101 3.21 6.30 -0.91
CA TYR A 101 2.00 7.11 -0.78
C TYR A 101 1.08 6.44 0.25
N ASN A 102 0.65 7.19 1.26
CA ASN A 102 -0.42 6.72 2.15
C ASN A 102 -1.76 7.04 1.50
N VAL A 103 -2.67 6.07 1.45
CA VAL A 103 -4.05 6.26 1.00
C VAL A 103 -5.01 5.89 2.14
N GLY A 104 -6.27 6.31 2.05
CA GLY A 104 -7.22 6.16 3.15
C GLY A 104 -7.56 4.71 3.44
N MET A 105 -8.32 4.09 2.54
CA MET A 105 -8.87 2.74 2.68
C MET A 105 -8.19 1.74 1.75
N SER A 106 -8.50 0.44 1.89
CA SER A 106 -7.90 -0.61 1.04
C SER A 106 -8.35 -0.49 -0.42
N GLU A 107 -9.55 0.05 -0.61
CA GLU A 107 -10.24 0.37 -1.86
C GLU A 107 -9.59 1.54 -2.61
N ASP A 108 -8.76 2.34 -1.92
CA ASP A 108 -7.97 3.43 -2.48
C ASP A 108 -6.63 2.96 -3.02
N LEU A 109 -6.32 1.66 -2.90
CA LEU A 109 -5.14 1.08 -3.50
C LEU A 109 -5.34 0.87 -5.00
N PRO A 110 -4.30 1.12 -5.81
CA PRO A 110 -4.36 0.91 -7.24
C PRO A 110 -4.45 -0.57 -7.59
N THR A 111 -5.05 -0.83 -8.74
CA THR A 111 -5.36 -2.19 -9.22
C THR A 111 -4.32 -2.72 -10.17
N GLU A 112 -3.70 -1.87 -10.98
CA GLU A 112 -2.74 -2.29 -12.01
C GLU A 112 -1.78 -1.19 -12.47
N ILE A 113 -0.76 -1.58 -13.21
CA ILE A 113 0.05 -0.69 -14.04
C ILE A 113 -0.33 -0.88 -15.51
N LYS A 114 -0.57 0.23 -16.21
CA LYS A 114 -0.83 0.26 -17.66
C LYS A 114 0.37 0.83 -18.40
N ASN A 115 0.74 0.15 -19.50
CA ASN A 115 1.82 0.55 -20.42
C ASN A 115 3.17 0.81 -19.73
N ASN A 116 3.44 0.15 -18.60
CA ASN A 116 4.63 0.37 -17.76
C ASN A 116 4.85 1.84 -17.38
N LYS A 117 3.79 2.65 -17.33
CA LYS A 117 3.90 4.11 -17.18
C LYS A 117 2.89 4.67 -16.20
N SER A 118 1.67 4.11 -16.18
CA SER A 118 0.59 4.66 -15.38
C SER A 118 0.10 3.67 -14.34
N ILE A 119 -0.06 4.15 -13.11
CA ILE A 119 -0.76 3.40 -12.05
C ILE A 119 -2.25 3.71 -12.21
N CYS A 120 -3.09 2.66 -12.21
CA CYS A 120 -4.52 2.78 -12.47
C CYS A 120 -5.35 2.33 -11.26
N TRP A 121 -6.50 3.00 -11.07
CA TRP A 121 -7.51 2.63 -10.09
C TRP A 121 -8.77 2.15 -10.79
N SER A 122 -9.52 1.30 -10.10
CA SER A 122 -10.84 0.87 -10.54
C SER A 122 -11.93 1.60 -9.76
N LYS A 123 -13.11 1.75 -10.38
CA LYS A 123 -14.30 2.21 -9.67
C LYS A 123 -14.65 1.25 -8.54
N THR A 124 -15.12 1.79 -7.43
CA THR A 124 -15.71 1.01 -6.33
C THR A 124 -17.16 1.45 -6.14
N LYS A 125 -17.91 0.74 -5.29
CA LYS A 125 -19.28 1.15 -4.95
C LYS A 125 -19.30 2.53 -4.28
N ASP A 126 -18.27 2.83 -3.49
CA ASP A 126 -18.18 4.04 -2.68
C ASP A 126 -17.48 5.20 -3.41
N CYS A 127 -16.69 4.90 -4.45
CA CYS A 127 -16.01 5.88 -5.29
C CYS A 127 -16.24 5.60 -6.78
N ASP A 128 -17.23 6.26 -7.36
CA ASP A 128 -17.69 6.06 -8.74
C ASP A 128 -16.84 6.79 -9.78
N LEU A 129 -16.16 7.88 -9.40
CA LEU A 129 -15.33 8.68 -10.31
C LEU A 129 -13.94 8.08 -10.61
N ARG A 130 -13.60 6.91 -10.07
CA ARG A 130 -12.32 6.23 -10.37
C ARG A 130 -12.32 5.45 -11.68
N ASN A 131 -13.41 5.50 -12.46
CA ASN A 131 -13.45 4.83 -13.75
C ASN A 131 -12.37 5.36 -14.70
N ASN A 132 -11.39 4.52 -15.05
CA ASN A 132 -10.22 4.87 -15.86
C ASN A 132 -9.30 5.96 -15.26
N PHE A 133 -9.38 6.22 -13.95
CA PHE A 133 -8.46 7.13 -13.31
C PHE A 133 -7.05 6.52 -13.28
N SER A 134 -6.07 7.29 -13.71
CA SER A 134 -4.67 6.87 -13.68
C SER A 134 -3.74 8.07 -13.48
N ILE A 135 -2.59 7.79 -12.87
CA ILE A 135 -1.50 8.75 -12.75
C ILE A 135 -0.33 8.24 -13.57
N ASN A 136 0.13 9.07 -14.51
CA ASN A 136 1.28 8.76 -15.35
C ASN A 136 2.59 9.19 -14.65
N PHE A 137 3.56 8.29 -14.60
CA PHE A 137 4.87 8.44 -13.96
C PHE A 137 6.02 8.65 -14.95
N GLU A 138 5.74 8.97 -16.21
CA GLU A 138 6.75 9.21 -17.26
C GLU A 138 7.82 10.24 -16.86
N ASN A 139 7.42 11.28 -16.12
CA ASN A 139 8.33 12.35 -15.69
C ASN A 139 8.93 12.09 -14.29
N GLY A 140 8.79 10.87 -13.75
CA GLY A 140 9.25 10.50 -12.41
C GLY A 140 8.10 10.27 -11.42
N LEU A 141 8.47 9.97 -10.18
CA LEU A 141 7.52 9.85 -9.07
C LEU A 141 6.82 11.19 -8.81
N ALA A 142 5.49 11.20 -8.96
CA ALA A 142 4.68 12.38 -8.65
C ALA A 142 4.83 12.74 -7.17
N LYS A 143 5.28 13.96 -6.85
CA LYS A 143 5.41 14.38 -5.43
C LYS A 143 4.06 14.39 -4.70
N ARG A 144 2.98 14.66 -5.45
CA ARG A 144 1.60 14.61 -4.99
C ARG A 144 0.65 14.42 -6.17
N PHE A 145 -0.54 13.90 -5.90
CA PHE A 145 -1.66 13.85 -6.84
C PHE A 145 -2.99 13.86 -6.09
N PHE A 146 -4.07 14.23 -6.76
CA PHE A 146 -5.42 14.14 -6.19
C PHE A 146 -6.06 12.81 -6.61
N LEU A 147 -6.50 12.00 -5.65
CA LEU A 147 -7.23 10.76 -5.87
C LEU A 147 -8.74 11.05 -5.79
N PRO A 148 -9.47 11.14 -6.92
CA PRO A 148 -10.88 11.45 -6.88
C PRO A 148 -11.69 10.28 -6.33
N CYS A 149 -12.80 10.60 -5.67
CA CYS A 149 -13.81 9.63 -5.25
C CYS A 149 -15.21 10.03 -5.74
N SER A 150 -15.57 11.32 -5.65
CA SER A 150 -16.85 11.88 -6.10
C SER A 150 -16.66 13.24 -6.79
N GLN A 151 -17.71 13.81 -7.40
CA GLN A 151 -17.62 15.08 -8.14
C GLN A 151 -17.05 16.26 -7.33
N LYS A 152 -17.11 16.19 -6.00
CA LYS A 152 -16.64 17.24 -5.10
C LYS A 152 -15.70 16.72 -4.01
N GLY A 153 -15.22 15.48 -4.11
CA GLY A 153 -14.53 14.82 -3.00
C GLY A 153 -13.45 13.83 -3.44
N GLY A 154 -12.42 13.73 -2.61
CA GLY A 154 -11.25 12.89 -2.82
C GLY A 154 -10.13 13.36 -1.90
N ASP A 155 -8.96 12.76 -2.08
CA ASP A 155 -7.83 12.97 -1.18
C ASP A 155 -6.61 13.50 -1.94
N GLU A 156 -5.90 14.45 -1.34
CA GLU A 156 -4.55 14.80 -1.79
C GLU A 156 -3.57 13.77 -1.23
N ILE A 157 -2.93 13.05 -2.15
CA ILE A 157 -1.98 11.99 -1.84
C ILE A 157 -0.56 12.52 -2.05
N ILE A 158 0.29 12.40 -1.04
CA ILE A 158 1.66 12.95 -1.03
C ILE A 158 2.68 11.81 -0.96
N PHE A 159 3.76 11.93 -1.74
CA PHE A 159 4.88 11.01 -1.66
C PHE A 159 5.75 11.31 -0.44
N ILE A 160 6.01 10.28 0.36
CA ILE A 160 6.91 10.34 1.51
C ILE A 160 8.15 9.52 1.16
N ASN A 161 9.29 10.20 1.06
CA ASN A 161 10.59 9.56 0.86
C ASN A 161 11.05 8.88 2.15
N GLU A 162 11.85 7.82 2.00
CA GLU A 162 12.68 7.26 3.08
C GLU A 162 14.01 8.01 3.19
#